data_AF-A0A1E3VWC1-F1
#
_entry.id   AF-A0A1E3VWC1-F1
#
_cell.length_a   1.000
_cell.length_b   1.000
_cell.length_c   1.000
_cell.angle_alpha   90.00
_cell.angle_beta   90.00
_cell.angle_gamma   90.00
#
_symmetry.space_group_name_H-M   'P 1'
#
loop_
_entity.id
_entity.type
_entity.pdbx_description
1 polymer ?
#
loop_
_entity_poly.entity_id
_entity_poly.type
_entity_poly.pdbx_seq_one_letter_code
_entity_poly.pdbx_strand_id
1 'polypeptide(L)'
;MQTSGLLKLTIATLLGLALLIGLGVWQLQRLEWKEGIISRIEARTERKPMSLQQAIALTREGGNTAYYPVRAEGRFHHSRERYLYTLSLEGEPGWHVITPLETVDGIFVLVDRGFVPDALRDPSSRRLGQIEEVVTVTGLVRTPEEQSVFIPDNDDKANQWFSRDLPAMARSMFPGGTVQVAPFFLEAGASDVPGGWPEAARPGSSSITTTCNMPSLGSAWRCAWW
;
A
#
# COMPACT_ATOMS: atom_id res chain seq x y z
N MET A 1 34.39 -34.11 43.88
CA MET A 1 33.61 -32.85 43.82
C MET A 1 33.51 -32.24 42.40
N GLN A 2 33.82 -32.97 41.31
CA GLN A 2 33.76 -32.42 39.93
C GLN A 2 32.45 -32.75 39.16
N THR A 3 31.69 -33.76 39.57
CA THR A 3 30.45 -34.20 38.89
C THR A 3 29.32 -33.18 38.94
N SER A 4 29.23 -32.40 40.02
CA SER A 4 28.20 -31.35 40.16
C SER A 4 28.38 -30.18 39.18
N GLY A 5 29.61 -29.94 38.68
CA GLY A 5 29.89 -28.91 37.68
C GLY A 5 29.46 -29.34 36.28
N LEU A 6 29.78 -30.58 35.89
CA LEU A 6 29.39 -31.15 34.60
C LEU A 6 27.86 -31.25 34.46
N LEU A 7 27.16 -31.67 35.51
CA LEU A 7 25.70 -31.81 35.50
C LEU A 7 25.00 -30.47 35.22
N LYS A 8 25.47 -29.38 35.83
CA LYS A 8 24.91 -28.03 35.61
C LYS A 8 25.11 -27.55 34.17
N LEU A 9 26.28 -27.78 33.58
CA LEU A 9 26.56 -27.44 32.19
C LEU A 9 25.69 -28.24 31.23
N THR A 10 25.52 -29.55 31.45
CA THR A 10 24.64 -30.38 30.62
C THR A 10 23.20 -29.90 30.65
N ILE A 11 22.66 -29.57 31.84
CA ILE A 11 21.30 -29.02 31.96
C ILE A 11 21.18 -27.69 31.21
N ALA A 12 22.14 -26.78 31.38
CA ALA A 12 22.14 -25.49 30.68
C ALA A 12 22.16 -25.66 29.15
N THR A 13 22.98 -26.58 28.63
CA THR A 13 23.04 -26.88 27.20
C THR A 13 21.73 -27.48 26.68
N LEU A 14 21.10 -28.39 27.42
CA LEU A 14 19.81 -28.97 27.03
C LEU A 14 18.69 -27.93 27.01
N LEU A 15 18.66 -27.02 28.00
CA LEU A 15 17.72 -25.90 28.02
C LEU A 15 17.95 -24.94 26.85
N GLY A 16 19.22 -24.61 26.57
CA GLY A 16 19.58 -23.78 25.42
C GLY A 16 19.18 -24.43 24.09
N LEU A 17 19.44 -25.73 23.93
CA LEU A 17 19.04 -26.49 22.74
C LEU A 17 17.52 -26.52 22.58
N ALA A 18 16.77 -26.78 23.65
CA ALA A 18 15.30 -26.78 23.61
C ALA A 18 14.75 -25.41 23.22
N LEU A 19 15.33 -24.32 23.73
CA LEU A 19 14.99 -22.95 23.34
C LEU A 19 15.28 -22.71 21.85
N LEU A 20 16.44 -23.11 21.35
CA LEU A 20 16.81 -22.94 19.94
C LEU A 20 15.89 -23.73 19.00
N ILE A 21 15.51 -24.95 19.37
CA ILE A 21 14.52 -25.74 18.61
C ILE A 21 13.16 -25.04 18.62
N GLY A 22 12.71 -24.56 19.79
CA GLY A 22 11.45 -23.82 19.91
C GLY A 22 11.43 -22.56 19.04
N LEU A 23 12.52 -21.79 19.04
CA LEU A 23 12.67 -20.63 18.16
C LEU A 23 12.72 -21.05 16.69
N GLY A 24 13.39 -22.13 16.34
CA GLY A 24 13.42 -22.66 14.97
C GLY A 24 12.04 -23.04 14.44
N VAL A 25 11.24 -23.74 15.25
CA VAL A 25 9.84 -24.07 14.91
C VAL A 25 9.00 -22.81 14.75
N TRP A 26 9.16 -21.83 15.63
CA TRP A 26 8.44 -20.56 15.54
C TRP A 26 8.79 -19.79 14.26
N GLN A 27 10.06 -19.76 13.86
CA GLN A 27 10.49 -19.13 12.60
C GLN A 27 9.83 -19.78 11.38
N LEU A 28 9.73 -21.11 11.35
CA LEU A 28 9.06 -21.84 10.27
C LEU A 28 7.55 -21.54 10.24
N GLN A 29 6.87 -21.54 11.38
CA GLN A 29 5.46 -21.17 11.47
C GLN A 29 5.21 -19.72 11.03
N ARG A 30 6.11 -18.80 11.41
CA ARG A 30 6.04 -17.39 11.00
C ARG A 30 6.23 -17.24 9.50
N LEU A 31 7.10 -18.06 8.89
CA LEU A 31 7.28 -18.09 7.43
C LEU A 31 6.00 -18.58 6.74
N GLU A 32 5.46 -19.74 7.12
CA GLU A 32 4.23 -20.31 6.52
C GLU A 32 3.05 -19.34 6.63
N TRP A 33 2.93 -18.63 7.77
CA TRP A 33 1.91 -17.61 7.94
C TRP A 33 2.10 -16.42 6.97
N LYS A 34 3.34 -15.94 6.78
CA LYS A 34 3.68 -14.88 5.82
C LYS A 34 3.41 -15.32 4.38
N GLU A 35 3.81 -16.54 4.01
CA GLU A 35 3.54 -17.13 2.69
C GLU A 35 2.03 -17.24 2.43
N GLY A 36 1.25 -17.66 3.43
CA GLY A 36 -0.20 -17.71 3.33
C GLY A 36 -0.85 -16.33 3.14
N ILE A 37 -0.25 -15.24 3.63
CA ILE A 37 -0.70 -13.88 3.33
C ILE A 37 -0.41 -13.51 1.88
N ILE A 38 0.82 -13.75 1.42
CA ILE A 38 1.26 -13.45 0.05
C ILE A 38 0.39 -14.19 -0.96
N SER A 39 0.21 -15.51 -0.78
CA SER A 39 -0.61 -16.33 -1.67
C SER A 39 -2.06 -15.84 -1.77
N ARG A 40 -2.64 -15.35 -0.67
CA ARG A 40 -3.99 -14.74 -0.68
C ARG A 40 -4.03 -13.43 -1.47
N ILE A 41 -2.98 -12.62 -1.40
CA ILE A 41 -2.89 -11.35 -2.14
C ILE A 41 -2.71 -11.64 -3.64
N GLU A 42 -1.82 -12.57 -4.00
CA GLU A 42 -1.60 -13.01 -5.38
C GLU A 42 -2.90 -13.55 -6.01
N ALA A 43 -3.56 -14.48 -5.32
CA ALA A 43 -4.82 -15.07 -5.79
C ALA A 43 -5.99 -14.06 -5.93
N ARG A 44 -5.91 -12.89 -5.28
CA ARG A 44 -6.87 -11.79 -5.46
C ARG A 44 -6.47 -10.89 -6.62
N THR A 45 -5.19 -10.58 -6.73
CA THR A 45 -4.60 -9.70 -7.75
C THR A 45 -4.76 -10.28 -9.15
N GLU A 46 -4.66 -11.60 -9.30
CA GLU A 46 -4.80 -12.30 -10.59
C GLU A 46 -6.25 -12.47 -11.08
N ARG A 47 -7.24 -12.03 -10.30
CA ARG A 47 -8.65 -12.15 -10.69
C ARG A 47 -8.96 -11.22 -11.87
N LYS A 48 -10.03 -11.54 -12.60
CA LYS A 48 -10.55 -10.60 -13.60
C LYS A 48 -11.02 -9.32 -12.90
N PRO A 49 -10.71 -8.13 -13.43
CA PRO A 49 -11.18 -6.88 -12.87
C PRO A 49 -12.70 -6.85 -12.77
N MET A 50 -13.21 -6.55 -11.57
CA MET A 50 -14.65 -6.34 -11.35
C MET A 50 -15.04 -4.89 -11.61
N SER A 51 -16.34 -4.61 -11.75
CA SER A 51 -16.79 -3.23 -11.90
C SER A 51 -16.68 -2.47 -10.59
N LEU A 52 -16.52 -1.15 -10.68
CA LEU A 52 -16.49 -0.27 -9.51
C LEU A 52 -17.72 -0.46 -8.62
N GLN A 53 -18.92 -0.55 -9.20
CA GLN A 53 -20.18 -0.69 -8.45
C GLN A 53 -20.21 -2.00 -7.64
N GLN A 54 -19.74 -3.10 -8.23
CA GLN A 54 -19.62 -4.39 -7.53
C GLN A 54 -18.66 -4.30 -6.34
N ALA A 55 -17.51 -3.66 -6.53
CA ALA A 55 -16.55 -3.47 -5.46
C ALA A 55 -17.12 -2.62 -4.31
N ILE A 56 -17.80 -1.51 -4.63
CA ILE A 56 -18.45 -0.64 -3.63
C ILE A 56 -19.51 -1.42 -2.83
N ALA A 57 -20.36 -2.19 -3.51
CA ALA A 57 -21.39 -3.00 -2.86
C ALA A 57 -20.77 -4.02 -1.89
N LEU A 58 -19.80 -4.80 -2.37
CA LEU A 58 -19.10 -5.79 -1.56
C LEU A 58 -18.41 -5.19 -0.34
N THR A 59 -17.75 -4.03 -0.48
CA THR A 59 -17.11 -3.37 0.67
C THR A 59 -18.14 -2.89 1.69
N ARG A 60 -19.27 -2.33 1.25
CA ARG A 60 -20.33 -1.85 2.15
C ARG A 60 -21.05 -2.99 2.89
N GLU A 61 -21.12 -4.16 2.28
CA GLU A 61 -21.64 -5.40 2.90
C GLU A 61 -20.67 -6.00 3.94
N GLY A 62 -19.50 -5.40 4.15
CA GLY A 62 -18.47 -5.88 5.07
C GLY A 62 -17.48 -6.86 4.45
N GLY A 63 -17.52 -7.05 3.12
CA GLY A 63 -16.55 -7.84 2.39
C GLY A 63 -15.17 -7.17 2.35
N ASN A 64 -14.11 -7.95 2.59
CA ASN A 64 -12.74 -7.47 2.42
C ASN A 64 -12.33 -7.54 0.93
N THR A 65 -12.49 -6.41 0.25
CA THR A 65 -12.13 -6.21 -1.16
C THR A 65 -10.67 -5.79 -1.38
N ALA A 66 -9.85 -5.72 -0.32
CA ALA A 66 -8.45 -5.34 -0.47
C ALA A 66 -7.73 -6.27 -1.47
N TYR A 67 -6.93 -5.67 -2.36
CA TYR A 67 -6.18 -6.32 -3.43
C TYR A 67 -7.03 -6.91 -4.57
N TYR A 68 -8.34 -6.62 -4.62
CA TYR A 68 -9.12 -7.00 -5.79
C TYR A 68 -8.88 -5.99 -6.93
N PRO A 69 -8.71 -6.47 -8.17
CA PRO A 69 -8.64 -5.60 -9.33
C PRO A 69 -10.03 -5.05 -9.64
N VAL A 70 -10.10 -3.74 -9.83
CA VAL A 70 -11.32 -2.99 -10.12
C VAL A 70 -11.08 -2.10 -11.33
N ARG A 71 -12.06 -2.09 -12.22
CA ARG A 71 -12.12 -1.18 -13.37
C ARG A 71 -13.05 -0.02 -13.04
N ALA A 72 -12.53 1.19 -13.15
CA ALA A 72 -13.28 2.43 -13.03
C ALA A 72 -13.11 3.25 -14.32
N GLU A 73 -14.16 3.94 -14.73
CA GLU A 73 -14.14 4.81 -15.90
C GLU A 73 -14.71 6.17 -15.49
N GLY A 74 -14.02 7.24 -15.88
CA GLY A 74 -14.39 8.58 -15.46
C GLY A 74 -13.39 9.64 -15.88
N ARG A 75 -13.57 10.84 -15.33
CA ARG A 75 -12.70 11.99 -15.57
C ARG A 75 -11.97 12.37 -14.29
N PHE A 76 -10.66 12.62 -14.41
CA PHE A 76 -9.86 13.06 -13.28
C PHE A 76 -10.06 14.54 -12.97
N HIS A 77 -10.16 14.85 -11.68
CA HIS A 77 -10.18 16.21 -11.15
C HIS A 77 -8.80 16.60 -10.65
N HIS A 78 -7.89 16.90 -11.58
CA HIS A 78 -6.47 17.23 -11.29
C HIS A 78 -6.30 18.46 -10.38
N SER A 79 -7.27 19.37 -10.35
CA SER A 79 -7.26 20.52 -9.43
C SER A 79 -7.46 20.15 -7.96
N ARG A 80 -7.85 18.89 -7.68
CA ARG A 80 -8.19 18.39 -6.34
C ARG A 80 -7.27 17.24 -5.91
N GLU A 81 -6.10 17.12 -6.52
CA GLU A 81 -5.14 16.09 -6.11
C GLU A 81 -4.58 16.33 -4.70
N ARG A 82 -4.23 15.24 -4.02
CA ARG A 82 -3.58 15.22 -2.70
C ARG A 82 -2.29 14.43 -2.79
N TYR A 83 -1.29 14.87 -2.02
CA TYR A 83 0.04 14.26 -2.04
C TYR A 83 0.25 13.45 -0.76
N LEU A 84 0.43 12.15 -0.92
CA LEU A 84 0.78 11.25 0.16
C LEU A 84 2.31 11.05 0.14
N TYR A 85 2.99 11.51 1.18
CA TYR A 85 4.44 11.41 1.33
C TYR A 85 4.88 9.94 1.34
N THR A 86 5.92 9.63 0.59
CA THR A 86 6.52 8.30 0.54
C THR A 86 8.00 8.37 0.19
N LEU A 87 8.67 7.23 0.23
CA LEU A 87 10.01 7.04 -0.30
C LEU A 87 9.95 6.18 -1.57
N SER A 88 10.81 6.48 -2.54
CA SER A 88 11.04 5.61 -3.69
C SER A 88 11.69 4.29 -3.25
N LEU A 89 11.81 3.33 -4.17
CA LEU A 89 12.51 2.07 -3.91
C LEU A 89 14.00 2.28 -3.57
N GLU A 90 14.59 3.34 -4.09
CA GLU A 90 15.96 3.78 -3.84
C GLU A 90 16.09 4.63 -2.56
N GLY A 91 14.99 4.93 -1.87
CA GLY A 91 14.96 5.73 -0.65
C GLY A 91 14.87 7.24 -0.87
N GLU A 92 14.60 7.68 -2.10
CA GLU A 92 14.45 9.11 -2.41
C GLU A 92 13.06 9.61 -1.99
N PRO A 93 12.96 10.80 -1.37
CA PRO A 93 11.67 11.35 -0.97
C PRO A 93 10.80 11.72 -2.18
N GLY A 94 9.50 11.43 -2.06
CA GLY A 94 8.53 11.84 -3.05
C GLY A 94 7.10 11.62 -2.58
N TRP A 95 6.20 11.52 -3.55
CA TRP A 95 4.77 11.64 -3.28
C TRP A 95 3.96 10.68 -4.14
N HIS A 96 3.02 9.97 -3.52
CA HIS A 96 1.90 9.38 -4.24
C HIS A 96 0.87 10.46 -4.58
N VAL A 97 0.50 10.56 -5.85
CA VAL A 97 -0.49 11.53 -6.32
C VAL A 97 -1.87 10.89 -6.27
N ILE A 98 -2.66 11.24 -5.25
CA ILE A 98 -4.02 10.79 -5.09
C ILE A 98 -4.96 11.77 -5.79
N THR A 99 -5.64 11.32 -6.85
CA THR A 99 -6.55 12.18 -7.64
C THR A 99 -7.97 11.63 -7.62
N PRO A 100 -8.99 12.46 -7.35
CA PRO A 100 -10.37 12.02 -7.47
C PRO A 100 -10.76 11.81 -8.94
N LEU A 101 -11.29 10.63 -9.22
CA LEU A 101 -11.89 10.24 -10.50
C LEU A 101 -13.42 10.31 -10.35
N GLU A 102 -14.07 11.17 -11.12
CA GLU A 102 -15.53 11.25 -11.19
C GLU A 102 -16.05 10.28 -12.25
N THR A 103 -16.87 9.32 -11.83
CA THR A 103 -17.52 8.40 -12.76
C THR A 103 -18.79 9.00 -13.37
N VAL A 104 -19.25 8.40 -14.46
CA VAL A 104 -20.52 8.78 -15.13
C VAL A 104 -21.74 8.69 -14.20
N ASP A 105 -21.66 7.87 -13.14
CA ASP A 105 -22.71 7.70 -12.13
C ASP A 105 -22.67 8.79 -11.04
N GLY A 106 -21.74 9.76 -11.13
CA GLY A 106 -21.55 10.82 -10.13
C GLY A 106 -20.84 10.36 -8.84
N ILE A 107 -20.20 9.19 -8.87
CA ILE A 107 -19.42 8.66 -7.75
C ILE A 107 -17.96 9.04 -7.93
N PHE A 108 -17.33 9.48 -6.85
CA PHE A 108 -15.90 9.76 -6.81
C PHE A 108 -15.12 8.57 -6.28
N VAL A 109 -14.05 8.21 -6.98
CA VAL A 109 -13.06 7.22 -6.52
C VAL A 109 -11.73 7.93 -6.33
N LEU A 110 -11.10 7.76 -5.16
CA LEU A 110 -9.76 8.30 -4.94
C LEU A 110 -8.75 7.35 -5.53
N VAL A 111 -8.08 7.78 -6.61
CA VAL A 111 -7.13 6.94 -7.33
C VAL A 111 -5.71 7.38 -6.97
N ASP A 112 -4.92 6.45 -6.44
CA ASP A 112 -3.47 6.61 -6.32
C ASP A 112 -2.86 6.38 -7.70
N ARG A 113 -2.44 7.48 -8.35
CA ARG A 113 -1.91 7.45 -9.72
C ARG A 113 -0.46 7.00 -9.78
N GLY A 114 0.21 6.90 -8.63
CA GLY A 114 1.60 6.53 -8.56
C GLY A 114 2.50 7.61 -7.96
N PHE A 115 3.80 7.28 -7.95
CA PHE A 115 4.87 8.05 -7.35
C PHE A 115 5.28 9.23 -8.25
N VAL A 116 5.66 10.35 -7.64
CA VAL A 116 6.41 11.44 -8.25
C VAL A 116 7.52 11.89 -7.30
N PRO A 117 8.73 12.19 -7.81
CA PRO A 117 9.76 12.89 -7.04
C PRO A 117 9.26 14.26 -6.58
N ASP A 118 9.80 14.77 -5.46
CA ASP A 118 9.43 16.08 -4.93
C ASP A 118 9.55 17.22 -5.97
N ALA A 119 10.58 17.17 -6.82
CA ALA A 119 10.79 18.12 -7.91
C ALA A 119 9.65 18.15 -8.95
N LEU A 120 8.86 17.08 -9.06
CA LEU A 120 7.74 16.94 -9.99
C LEU A 120 6.38 16.92 -9.28
N ARG A 121 6.34 17.35 -8.00
CA ARG A 121 5.11 17.45 -7.23
C ARG A 121 4.10 18.39 -7.91
N ASP A 122 4.56 19.54 -8.40
CA ASP A 122 3.71 20.56 -9.03
C ASP A 122 3.06 20.01 -10.32
N PRO A 123 1.72 20.07 -10.46
CA PRO A 123 1.00 19.66 -11.67
C PRO A 123 1.55 20.25 -12.96
N SER A 124 1.98 21.51 -12.91
CA SER A 124 2.44 22.28 -14.06
C SER A 124 3.77 21.77 -14.63
N SER A 125 4.52 21.01 -13.83
CA SER A 125 5.76 20.34 -14.25
C SER A 125 5.51 19.02 -15.00
N ARG A 126 4.29 18.47 -14.88
CA ARG A 126 3.89 17.16 -15.44
C ARG A 126 2.60 17.22 -16.25
N ARG A 127 2.43 18.29 -17.04
CA ARG A 127 1.21 18.54 -17.86
C ARG A 127 0.85 17.38 -18.79
N LEU A 128 1.85 16.70 -19.36
CA LEU A 128 1.62 15.55 -20.24
C LEU A 128 0.90 14.39 -19.52
N GLY A 129 1.14 14.24 -18.21
CA GLY A 129 0.44 13.26 -17.40
C GLY A 129 -0.96 13.70 -16.99
N GLN A 130 -1.36 14.95 -17.18
CA GLN A 130 -2.69 15.44 -16.80
C GLN A 130 -3.70 15.23 -17.92
N ILE A 131 -4.16 13.99 -18.05
CA ILE A 131 -5.16 13.60 -19.04
C ILE A 131 -6.52 14.18 -18.64
N GLU A 132 -7.08 15.10 -19.43
CA GLU A 132 -8.37 15.74 -19.14
C GLU A 132 -9.58 14.97 -19.69
N GLU A 133 -9.33 13.97 -20.54
CA GLU A 133 -10.34 13.13 -21.17
C GLU A 133 -10.90 12.06 -20.23
N VAL A 134 -11.96 11.38 -20.67
CA VAL A 134 -12.48 10.20 -19.98
C VAL A 134 -11.48 9.07 -20.12
N VAL A 135 -11.07 8.51 -18.98
CA VAL A 135 -10.09 7.43 -18.91
C VAL A 135 -10.70 6.21 -18.22
N THR A 136 -10.29 5.04 -18.69
CA THR A 136 -10.47 3.80 -17.94
C THR A 136 -9.23 3.55 -17.10
N VAL A 137 -9.40 3.46 -15.79
CA VAL A 137 -8.37 3.03 -14.84
C VAL A 137 -8.67 1.61 -14.38
N THR A 138 -7.69 0.72 -14.51
CA THR A 138 -7.71 -0.59 -13.85
C THR A 138 -6.68 -0.55 -12.74
N GLY A 139 -7.10 -0.84 -11.52
CA GLY A 139 -6.25 -0.73 -10.34
C GLY A 139 -6.65 -1.71 -9.24
N LEU A 140 -5.85 -1.75 -8.18
CA LEU A 140 -6.10 -2.60 -7.03
C LEU A 140 -6.77 -1.80 -5.91
N VAL A 141 -7.75 -2.42 -5.26
CA VAL A 141 -8.40 -1.82 -4.09
C VAL A 141 -7.42 -1.78 -2.92
N ARG A 142 -7.28 -0.59 -2.32
CA ARG A 142 -6.55 -0.35 -1.08
C ARG A 142 -7.49 0.14 0.01
N THR A 143 -7.42 -0.52 1.16
CA THR A 143 -8.20 -0.16 2.34
C THR A 143 -7.71 1.19 2.87
N PRO A 144 -8.62 2.08 3.31
CA PRO A 144 -8.24 3.27 4.06
C PRO A 144 -7.42 2.91 5.30
N GLU A 145 -6.50 3.79 5.65
CA GLU A 145 -5.66 3.66 6.83
C GLU A 145 -6.21 4.55 7.94
N GLU A 146 -6.16 4.06 9.18
CA GLU A 146 -6.46 4.86 10.35
C GLU A 146 -5.20 5.61 10.79
N GLN A 147 -5.35 6.86 11.22
CA GLN A 147 -4.26 7.62 11.80
C GLN A 147 -3.73 6.89 13.04
N SER A 148 -2.41 6.70 13.11
CA SER A 148 -1.72 6.06 14.22
C SER A 148 -0.76 7.02 14.89
N VAL A 149 -0.49 6.82 16.17
CA VAL A 149 0.46 7.64 16.97
C VAL A 149 1.91 7.59 16.44
N PHE A 150 2.22 6.61 15.60
CA PHE A 150 3.55 6.47 14.98
C PHE A 150 3.67 7.14 13.60
N ILE A 151 2.56 7.67 13.07
CA ILE A 151 2.52 8.36 11.78
C ILE A 151 2.28 9.84 12.08
N PRO A 152 3.06 10.77 11.47
CA PRO A 152 2.79 12.20 11.60
C PRO A 152 1.36 12.57 11.19
N ASP A 153 0.84 13.64 11.77
CA ASP A 153 -0.50 14.14 11.41
C ASP A 153 -0.50 14.69 9.98
N ASN A 154 -1.62 14.49 9.28
CA ASN A 154 -1.83 15.06 7.94
C ASN A 154 -1.97 16.59 8.03
N ASP A 155 -1.34 17.31 7.09
CA ASP A 155 -1.47 18.75 6.92
C ASP A 155 -2.35 19.05 5.69
N ASP A 156 -3.61 19.37 5.94
CA ASP A 156 -4.60 19.70 4.92
C ASP A 156 -4.29 21.02 4.21
N LYS A 157 -3.67 21.99 4.90
CA LYS A 157 -3.33 23.32 4.38
C LYS A 157 -2.10 23.28 3.48
N ALA A 158 -1.07 22.53 3.87
CA ALA A 158 0.12 22.34 3.06
C ALA A 158 -0.05 21.25 1.98
N ASN A 159 -1.21 20.57 1.96
CA ASN A 159 -1.49 19.44 1.10
C ASN A 159 -0.42 18.33 1.23
N GLN A 160 -0.08 17.97 2.47
CA GLN A 160 0.90 16.94 2.80
C GLN A 160 0.23 15.89 3.67
N TRP A 161 0.14 14.68 3.14
CA TRP A 161 -0.51 13.56 3.81
C TRP A 161 0.53 12.50 4.12
N PHE A 162 0.41 11.86 5.27
CA PHE A 162 1.25 10.75 5.72
C PHE A 162 0.47 9.45 5.89
N SER A 163 -0.85 9.55 6.07
CA SER A 163 -1.76 8.41 6.15
C SER A 163 -2.86 8.50 5.08
N ARG A 164 -3.34 7.35 4.61
CA ARG A 164 -4.47 7.25 3.67
C ARG A 164 -5.83 7.36 4.40
N ASP A 165 -6.06 8.48 5.07
CA ASP A 165 -7.36 8.77 5.71
C ASP A 165 -8.38 9.21 4.64
N LEU A 166 -9.23 8.27 4.22
CA LEU A 166 -10.23 8.51 3.18
C LEU A 166 -11.24 9.61 3.56
N PRO A 167 -11.91 9.59 4.75
CA PRO A 167 -12.77 10.68 5.17
C PRO A 167 -12.09 12.06 5.19
N ALA A 168 -10.88 12.17 5.72
CA ALA A 168 -10.18 13.45 5.82
C ALA A 168 -9.75 13.96 4.43
N MET A 169 -9.20 13.09 3.58
CA MET A 169 -8.85 13.45 2.20
C MET A 169 -10.09 13.88 1.41
N ALA A 170 -11.19 13.14 1.50
CA ALA A 170 -12.44 13.48 0.83
C ALA A 170 -12.96 14.87 1.27
N ARG A 171 -12.98 15.16 2.58
CA ARG A 171 -13.38 16.51 3.07
C ARG A 171 -12.48 17.60 2.54
N SER A 172 -11.16 17.37 2.51
CA SER A 172 -10.20 18.33 1.97
C SER A 172 -10.43 18.57 0.48
N MET A 173 -10.67 17.53 -0.31
CA MET A 173 -10.89 17.61 -1.77
C MET A 173 -12.25 18.23 -2.16
N PHE A 174 -13.25 18.12 -1.28
CA PHE A 174 -14.62 18.59 -1.53
C PHE A 174 -15.13 19.49 -0.39
N PRO A 175 -14.51 20.67 -0.16
CA PRO A 175 -14.92 21.60 0.88
C PRO A 175 -16.26 22.24 0.49
N GLY A 176 -17.38 21.73 1.02
CA GLY A 176 -18.72 22.30 0.82
C GLY A 176 -19.71 21.44 0.03
N GLY A 177 -19.39 20.19 -0.31
CA GLY A 177 -20.30 19.30 -1.02
C GLY A 177 -20.49 17.94 -0.35
N THR A 178 -21.72 17.44 -0.34
CA THR A 178 -22.00 16.02 -0.06
C THR A 178 -21.75 15.24 -1.34
N VAL A 179 -20.52 14.74 -1.52
CA VAL A 179 -20.17 13.87 -2.65
C VAL A 179 -20.17 12.40 -2.21
N GLN A 180 -20.61 11.52 -3.10
CA GLN A 180 -20.51 10.08 -2.87
C GLN A 180 -19.11 9.61 -3.23
N VAL A 181 -18.32 9.22 -2.23
CA VAL A 181 -16.97 8.66 -2.42
C VAL A 181 -17.01 7.14 -2.21
N ALA A 182 -16.27 6.40 -3.03
CA ALA A 182 -16.06 4.97 -2.83
C ALA A 182 -15.36 4.72 -1.47
N PRO A 183 -15.70 3.63 -0.75
CA PRO A 183 -15.18 3.37 0.60
C PRO A 183 -13.74 2.84 0.62
N PHE A 184 -12.97 3.05 -0.46
CA PHE A 184 -11.60 2.57 -0.63
C PHE A 184 -10.84 3.45 -1.63
N PHE A 185 -9.52 3.29 -1.65
CA PHE A 185 -8.65 3.86 -2.68
C PHE A 185 -8.45 2.85 -3.82
N LEU A 186 -8.18 3.36 -5.00
CA LEU A 186 -7.80 2.55 -6.16
C LEU A 186 -6.34 2.85 -6.52
N GLU A 187 -5.45 1.90 -6.35
CA GLU A 187 -4.06 2.01 -6.79
C GLU A 187 -3.99 1.69 -8.29
N ALA A 188 -3.71 2.70 -9.11
CA ALA A 188 -3.62 2.51 -10.56
C ALA A 188 -2.52 1.51 -10.90
N GLY A 189 -2.85 0.53 -11.74
CA GLY A 189 -1.85 -0.35 -12.31
C GLY A 189 -0.94 0.39 -13.30
N ALA A 190 0.15 -0.26 -13.71
CA ALA A 190 1.01 0.27 -14.77
C ALA A 190 0.17 0.66 -15.99
N SER A 191 0.27 1.94 -16.34
CA SER A 191 -0.36 2.54 -17.50
C SER A 191 0.64 3.47 -18.17
N ASP A 192 0.59 3.55 -19.49
CA ASP A 192 1.44 4.46 -20.25
C ASP A 192 0.96 5.89 -20.04
N VAL A 193 1.53 6.57 -19.04
CA VAL A 193 1.28 7.98 -18.78
C VAL A 193 2.17 8.81 -19.70
N PRO A 194 1.61 9.68 -20.57
CA PRO A 194 2.43 10.54 -21.41
C PRO A 194 3.35 11.43 -20.54
N GLY A 195 4.65 11.42 -20.82
CA GLY A 195 5.66 12.11 -20.01
C GLY A 195 6.19 11.33 -18.79
N GLY A 196 5.73 10.08 -18.59
CA GLY A 196 6.29 9.13 -17.63
C GLY A 196 5.88 9.32 -16.16
N TRP A 197 5.23 10.43 -15.82
CA TRP A 197 4.85 10.78 -14.45
C TRP A 197 3.37 11.17 -14.32
N PRO A 198 2.65 10.76 -13.27
CA PRO A 198 3.07 9.91 -12.16
C PRO A 198 3.38 8.46 -12.56
N GLU A 199 4.37 7.87 -11.90
CA GLU A 199 4.78 6.49 -12.15
C GLU A 199 3.91 5.56 -11.31
N ALA A 200 2.92 4.94 -11.96
CA ALA A 200 2.06 3.94 -11.33
C ALA A 200 2.89 2.76 -10.79
N ALA A 201 2.37 2.10 -9.76
CA ALA A 201 3.01 0.92 -9.21
C ALA A 201 3.17 -0.14 -10.31
N ARG A 202 4.42 -0.48 -10.64
CA ARG A 202 4.71 -1.58 -11.57
C ARG A 202 4.11 -2.87 -11.02
N PRO A 203 3.57 -3.77 -11.86
CA PRO A 203 3.18 -5.12 -11.44
C PRO A 203 4.41 -5.78 -10.80
N GLY A 204 4.34 -6.09 -9.51
CA GLY A 204 5.48 -6.61 -8.74
C GLY A 204 6.33 -5.58 -7.99
N SER A 205 6.03 -4.26 -8.07
CA SER A 205 6.60 -3.22 -7.17
C SER A 205 5.84 -3.09 -5.85
N SER A 206 4.61 -3.61 -5.78
CA SER A 206 4.03 -4.16 -4.56
C SER A 206 4.69 -5.49 -4.18
N SER A 207 5.98 -5.62 -4.49
CA SER A 207 6.86 -6.44 -3.70
C SER A 207 6.79 -5.90 -2.28
N ILE A 208 5.99 -6.58 -1.47
CA ILE A 208 6.26 -6.80 -0.06
C ILE A 208 7.76 -7.22 0.13
N THR A 209 8.43 -7.65 -0.96
CA THR A 209 9.87 -7.71 -1.22
C THR A 209 10.61 -6.35 -1.30
N THR A 210 10.39 -5.42 -0.37
CA THR A 210 11.43 -4.45 0.01
C THR A 210 11.44 -4.43 1.53
N THR A 211 11.98 -5.44 2.20
CA THR A 211 13.39 -5.45 2.61
C THR A 211 13.77 -6.88 3.06
N CYS A 212 13.93 -7.83 2.14
CA CYS A 212 14.65 -9.07 2.47
C CYS A 212 15.32 -9.65 1.21
N ASN A 213 15.86 -8.78 0.36
CA ASN A 213 16.76 -9.21 -0.72
C ASN A 213 18.19 -9.31 -0.14
N MET A 214 18.68 -10.52 0.06
CA MET A 214 19.93 -10.84 0.79
C MET A 214 21.12 -10.99 -0.17
N PRO A 215 22.22 -10.22 -0.01
CA PRO A 215 23.52 -10.63 -0.54
C PRO A 215 24.40 -11.31 0.53
N SER A 216 23.97 -11.40 1.80
CA SER A 216 24.80 -12.00 2.84
C SER A 216 24.02 -12.69 3.97
N LEU A 217 24.54 -13.81 4.45
CA LEU A 217 24.00 -14.65 5.53
C LEU A 217 23.87 -13.96 6.90
N GLY A 218 24.34 -12.70 7.04
CA GLY A 218 24.30 -11.94 8.30
C GLY A 218 22.98 -11.23 8.61
N SER A 219 22.05 -11.11 7.64
CA SER A 219 20.84 -10.28 7.78
C SER A 219 19.55 -11.05 8.07
N ALA A 220 19.59 -12.38 8.20
CA ALA A 220 18.41 -13.22 8.46
C ALA A 220 17.64 -12.84 9.75
N TRP A 221 18.32 -12.27 10.75
CA TRP A 221 17.72 -11.94 12.04
C TRP A 221 16.80 -10.71 12.05
N ARG A 222 16.81 -9.87 11.00
CA ARG A 222 16.02 -8.60 10.99
C ARG A 222 14.57 -8.78 10.53
N CYS A 223 14.28 -9.74 9.66
CA CYS A 223 12.92 -9.97 9.13
C CYS A 223 12.01 -10.79 10.08
N ALA A 224 12.57 -11.36 11.15
CA ALA A 224 11.83 -12.14 12.14
C ALA A 224 11.07 -11.28 13.17
N TRP A 225 11.43 -10.00 13.33
CA TRP A 225 10.93 -9.14 14.42
C TRP A 225 9.96 -8.02 13.98
N TRP A 226 9.45 -8.09 12.74
CA TRP A 226 8.29 -7.33 12.26
C TRP A 226 7.25 -8.28 11.62
#